data_AF-A0A3A8L3S0-F1
#
_entry.id   AF-A0A3A8L3S0-F1
#
_cell.length_a   1.000
_cell.length_b   1.000
_cell.length_c   1.000
_cell.angle_alpha   90.00
_cell.angle_beta   90.00
_cell.angle_gamma   90.00
#
_symmetry.space_group_name_H-M   'P 1'
#
loop_
_entity.id
_entity.type
_entity.pdbx_description
1 polymer ?
#
loop_
_entity_poly.entity_id
_entity_poly.type
_entity_poly.pdbx_seq_one_letter_code
_entity_poly.pdbx_strand_id
1 'polypeptide(L)'
;MKLPLGPVCVVAGSLFSTVAFAHVTVAGPTPPHAGASFDADFTVGHGCDGADTYRVKVRIPEGVTGVRPVDSTFGKAEVEKDGAGNVTAVTWTKAAGDVKAADSHYYHFGLRAKLPSRPFTPVFFPTEQTCRTPAGVETTVGWTGTAGEHSHDGDAGTAPAENPAPSLYLLPARLPGWNQYTVEEHVHDLTVFKDALIVWSGAQAYSFNPATQALIEKEPGMQPLKEIHPGTVIWVKY
;
A
#
# COMPACT_ATOMS: atom_id res chain seq x y z
N MET A 1 49.47 -2.18 50.42
CA MET A 1 49.09 -1.72 49.06
C MET A 1 47.60 -1.40 49.08
N LYS A 2 47.23 -0.12 48.93
CA LYS A 2 45.83 0.35 48.83
C LYS A 2 45.51 0.54 47.34
N LEU A 3 44.50 -0.13 46.81
CA LEU A 3 44.00 0.13 45.45
C LEU A 3 43.05 1.34 45.47
N PRO A 4 43.10 2.25 44.48
CA PRO A 4 42.15 3.34 44.36
C PRO A 4 40.88 2.87 43.63
N LEU A 5 39.72 3.26 44.16
CA LEU A 5 38.41 3.14 43.51
C LEU A 5 38.35 4.14 42.34
N GLY A 6 38.18 3.64 41.11
CA GLY A 6 37.92 4.47 39.93
C GLY A 6 36.44 4.87 39.81
N PRO A 7 36.11 5.96 39.10
CA PRO A 7 34.74 6.46 38.99
C PRO A 7 33.92 5.58 38.03
N VAL A 8 32.75 5.15 38.49
CA VAL A 8 31.74 4.48 37.64
C VAL A 8 30.98 5.57 36.90
N CYS A 9 31.29 5.76 35.61
CA CYS A 9 30.46 6.56 34.70
C CYS A 9 29.21 5.76 34.34
N VAL A 10 28.05 6.13 34.89
CA VAL A 10 26.75 5.65 34.44
C VAL A 10 26.38 6.41 33.16
N VAL A 11 26.56 5.77 32.01
CA VAL A 11 26.04 6.28 30.74
C VAL A 11 24.55 5.94 30.69
N ALA A 12 23.70 6.92 31.03
CA ALA A 12 22.27 6.83 30.80
C ALA A 12 22.01 6.90 29.29
N GLY A 13 21.95 5.75 28.64
CA GLY A 13 21.51 5.65 27.25
C GLY A 13 20.02 5.95 27.18
N SER A 14 19.67 7.17 26.75
CA SER A 14 18.29 7.50 26.36
C SER A 14 17.92 6.63 25.17
N LEU A 15 17.21 5.53 25.44
CA LEU A 15 16.49 4.76 24.43
C LEU A 15 15.38 5.66 23.89
N PHE A 16 15.67 6.42 22.83
CA PHE A 16 14.62 6.99 21.99
C PHE A 16 13.93 5.81 21.30
N SER A 17 12.91 5.26 21.94
CA SER A 17 11.94 4.38 21.29
C SER A 17 11.26 5.22 20.21
N THR A 18 11.73 5.10 18.98
CA THR A 18 10.97 5.53 17.81
C THR A 18 9.65 4.77 17.87
N VAL A 19 8.56 5.45 18.18
CA VAL A 19 7.21 4.89 18.07
C VAL A 19 7.03 4.58 16.59
N ALA A 20 7.16 3.30 16.24
CA ALA A 20 6.82 2.84 14.89
C ALA A 20 5.30 2.89 14.80
N PHE A 21 4.76 4.00 14.29
CA PHE A 21 3.35 4.09 13.94
C PHE A 21 3.09 3.08 12.81
N ALA A 22 2.26 2.06 13.07
CA ALA A 22 1.81 1.20 12.00
C ALA A 22 0.81 1.95 11.13
N HIS A 23 1.27 2.32 9.93
CA HIS A 23 0.45 2.90 8.88
C HIS A 23 -0.71 1.97 8.51
N VAL A 24 -1.84 2.56 8.10
CA VAL A 24 -2.93 1.79 7.50
C VAL A 24 -2.46 1.28 6.15
N THR A 25 -2.75 0.03 5.84
CA THR A 25 -2.41 -0.60 4.56
C THR A 25 -3.67 -1.07 3.85
N VAL A 26 -3.57 -1.32 2.55
CA VAL A 26 -4.64 -1.93 1.75
C VAL A 26 -4.06 -3.03 0.88
N ALA A 27 -4.74 -4.18 0.84
CA ALA A 27 -4.39 -5.30 -0.01
C ALA A 27 -5.66 -6.06 -0.42
N GLY A 28 -5.52 -7.19 -1.11
CA GLY A 28 -6.64 -8.05 -1.43
C GLY A 28 -6.20 -9.47 -1.77
N PRO A 29 -7.14 -10.40 -1.94
CA PRO A 29 -6.84 -11.81 -2.18
C PRO A 29 -6.31 -12.08 -3.59
N THR A 30 -6.48 -11.15 -4.52
CA THR A 30 -6.00 -11.22 -5.91
C THR A 30 -5.10 -10.02 -6.22
N PRO A 31 -4.40 -9.99 -7.36
CA PRO A 31 -3.75 -8.78 -7.80
C PRO A 31 -4.77 -7.69 -8.23
N PRO A 32 -4.50 -6.39 -7.99
CA PRO A 32 -5.40 -5.29 -8.32
C PRO A 32 -5.30 -4.94 -9.82
N HIS A 33 -6.03 -5.66 -10.67
CA HIS A 33 -6.04 -5.38 -12.11
C HIS A 33 -6.84 -4.11 -12.44
N ALA A 34 -6.26 -3.24 -13.28
CA ALA A 34 -6.89 -2.03 -13.77
C ALA A 34 -8.23 -2.32 -14.45
N GLY A 35 -9.25 -1.54 -14.12
CA GLY A 35 -10.60 -1.68 -14.68
C GLY A 35 -11.41 -2.88 -14.15
N ALA A 36 -10.82 -3.73 -13.30
CA ALA A 36 -11.49 -4.90 -12.74
C ALA A 36 -12.20 -4.58 -11.41
N SER A 37 -13.15 -5.44 -11.04
CA SER A 37 -13.64 -5.47 -9.65
C SER A 37 -12.57 -6.07 -8.74
N PHE A 38 -12.43 -5.51 -7.55
CA PHE A 38 -11.44 -5.87 -6.57
C PHE A 38 -12.05 -5.85 -5.17
N ASP A 39 -11.70 -6.84 -4.37
CA ASP A 39 -12.03 -6.90 -2.95
C ASP A 39 -10.82 -6.33 -2.18
N ALA A 40 -10.93 -5.07 -1.76
CA ALA A 40 -9.91 -4.36 -0.98
C ALA A 40 -10.15 -4.56 0.52
N ASP A 41 -9.09 -4.92 1.23
CA ASP A 41 -9.04 -5.11 2.67
C ASP A 41 -8.05 -4.11 3.27
N PHE A 42 -8.58 -3.15 4.03
CA PHE A 42 -7.81 -2.16 4.74
C PHE A 42 -7.45 -2.69 6.12
N THR A 43 -6.18 -2.57 6.50
CA THR A 43 -5.71 -3.12 7.77
C THR A 43 -5.09 -2.05 8.66
N VAL A 44 -5.47 -2.09 9.94
CA VAL A 44 -5.01 -1.16 10.97
C VAL A 44 -4.25 -1.95 12.01
N GLY A 45 -2.92 -1.85 11.95
CA GLY A 45 -1.96 -2.59 12.78
C GLY A 45 -2.03 -2.24 14.27
N HIS A 46 -2.14 -0.94 14.56
CA HIS A 46 -2.13 -0.39 15.91
C HIS A 46 -3.08 0.81 15.99
N GLY A 47 -3.35 1.21 17.22
CA GLY A 47 -4.04 2.45 17.56
C GLY A 47 -3.12 3.67 17.51
N CYS A 48 -3.50 4.75 18.20
CA CYS A 48 -2.80 6.03 18.17
C CYS A 48 -2.31 6.33 19.58
N ASP A 49 -1.01 6.50 19.78
CA ASP A 49 -0.40 6.79 21.09
C ASP A 49 -0.87 5.82 22.20
N GLY A 50 -1.04 4.54 21.88
CA GLY A 50 -1.51 3.50 22.79
C GLY A 50 -3.04 3.44 22.99
N ALA A 51 -3.81 4.38 22.44
CA ALA A 51 -5.27 4.36 22.47
C ALA A 51 -5.85 3.49 21.35
N ASP A 52 -6.93 2.77 21.62
CA ASP A 52 -7.56 1.84 20.66
C ASP A 52 -8.20 2.57 19.48
N THR A 53 -8.13 1.97 18.29
CA THR A 53 -8.82 2.48 17.09
C THR A 53 -10.32 2.40 17.29
N TYR A 54 -11.00 3.54 17.15
CA TYR A 54 -12.43 3.69 17.39
C TYR A 54 -13.22 3.88 16.09
N ARG A 55 -12.67 4.64 15.15
CA ARG A 55 -13.32 4.91 13.87
C ARG A 55 -12.29 4.97 12.75
N VAL A 56 -12.67 4.45 11.59
CA VAL A 56 -11.86 4.50 10.37
C VAL A 56 -12.73 5.04 9.24
N LYS A 57 -12.26 6.10 8.58
CA LYS A 57 -12.89 6.68 7.40
C LYS A 57 -11.95 6.59 6.22
N VAL A 58 -12.36 5.88 5.19
CA VAL A 58 -11.62 5.75 3.92
C VAL A 58 -12.28 6.65 2.88
N ARG A 59 -11.52 7.57 2.28
CA ARG A 59 -11.97 8.34 1.12
C ARG A 59 -11.83 7.51 -0.14
N ILE A 60 -12.88 7.51 -0.96
CA ILE A 60 -12.91 6.80 -2.23
C ILE A 60 -12.30 7.69 -3.32
N PRO A 61 -11.21 7.26 -3.97
CA PRO A 61 -10.53 8.05 -5.00
C PRO A 61 -11.34 8.17 -6.28
N GLU A 62 -11.04 9.19 -7.08
CA GLU A 62 -11.61 9.34 -8.41
C GLU A 62 -11.33 8.12 -9.30
N GLY A 63 -12.34 7.70 -10.05
CA GLY A 63 -12.27 6.52 -10.93
C GLY A 63 -12.51 5.19 -10.21
N VAL A 64 -12.48 5.15 -8.87
CA VAL A 64 -12.98 4.00 -8.11
C VAL A 64 -14.50 4.08 -8.05
N THR A 65 -15.18 3.05 -8.55
CA THR A 65 -16.64 3.06 -8.72
C THR A 65 -17.28 1.78 -8.20
N GLY A 66 -18.60 1.77 -8.06
CA GLY A 66 -19.33 0.57 -7.63
C GLY A 66 -18.97 0.08 -6.22
N VAL A 67 -18.53 1.00 -5.34
CA VAL A 67 -18.07 0.70 -3.98
C VAL A 67 -19.20 0.09 -3.15
N ARG A 68 -18.92 -1.06 -2.55
CA ARG A 68 -19.78 -1.79 -1.62
C ARG A 68 -18.96 -2.21 -0.41
N PRO A 69 -19.08 -1.52 0.74
CA PRO A 69 -18.34 -1.91 1.93
C PRO A 69 -18.92 -3.17 2.58
N VAL A 70 -18.07 -3.87 3.32
CA VAL A 70 -18.42 -4.98 4.19
C VAL A 70 -18.60 -4.44 5.61
N ASP A 71 -19.65 -4.85 6.31
CA ASP A 71 -19.77 -4.58 7.74
C ASP A 71 -18.59 -5.24 8.49
N SER A 72 -18.08 -4.59 9.53
CA SER A 72 -16.89 -5.06 10.25
C SER A 72 -17.18 -5.35 11.72
N THR A 73 -16.15 -5.69 12.49
CA THR A 73 -16.25 -5.79 13.95
C THR A 73 -16.59 -4.44 14.61
N PHE A 74 -16.49 -3.34 13.87
CA PHE A 74 -16.92 -2.01 14.32
C PHE A 74 -18.42 -1.80 14.08
N GLY A 75 -19.10 -2.75 13.44
CA GLY A 75 -20.51 -2.65 13.09
C GLY A 75 -20.70 -2.28 11.62
N LYS A 76 -21.84 -1.65 11.34
CA LYS A 76 -22.26 -1.36 9.97
C LYS A 76 -21.39 -0.29 9.32
N ALA A 77 -21.08 -0.48 8.05
CA ALA A 77 -20.42 0.53 7.25
C ALA A 77 -21.39 1.68 6.89
N GLU A 78 -20.95 2.91 7.08
CA GLU A 78 -21.66 4.12 6.67
C GLU A 78 -21.06 4.65 5.36
N VAL A 79 -21.91 5.09 4.43
CA VAL A 79 -21.51 5.46 3.07
C VAL A 79 -21.89 6.90 2.80
N GLU A 80 -20.89 7.73 2.49
CA GLU A 80 -21.09 9.10 1.98
C GLU A 80 -21.19 9.08 0.46
N LYS A 81 -22.07 9.89 -0.12
CA LYS A 81 -22.27 9.99 -1.57
C LYS A 81 -22.26 11.44 -2.05
N ASP A 82 -21.80 11.65 -3.28
CA ASP A 82 -21.93 12.93 -3.97
C ASP A 82 -23.35 13.14 -4.53
N GLY A 83 -23.58 14.30 -5.17
CA GLY A 83 -24.86 14.63 -5.80
C GLY A 83 -25.23 13.76 -7.00
N ALA A 84 -24.28 13.00 -7.56
CA ALA A 84 -24.51 12.02 -8.62
C ALA A 84 -24.75 10.59 -8.07
N GLY A 85 -24.69 10.41 -6.75
CA GLY A 85 -24.90 9.14 -6.08
C GLY A 85 -23.67 8.23 -6.04
N ASN A 86 -22.49 8.73 -6.43
CA ASN A 86 -21.23 7.99 -6.31
C ASN A 86 -20.78 7.99 -4.85
N VAL A 87 -20.25 6.86 -4.39
CA VAL A 87 -19.67 6.77 -3.04
C VAL A 87 -18.36 7.56 -2.99
N THR A 88 -18.25 8.48 -2.04
CA THR A 88 -17.07 9.34 -1.84
C THR A 88 -16.28 9.00 -0.59
N ALA A 89 -16.90 8.38 0.40
CA ALA A 89 -16.21 7.84 1.57
C ALA A 89 -17.00 6.69 2.21
N VAL A 90 -16.28 5.85 2.94
CA VAL A 90 -16.86 4.81 3.80
C VAL A 90 -16.30 4.97 5.21
N THR A 91 -17.17 4.90 6.21
CA THR A 91 -16.81 5.01 7.62
C THR A 91 -17.28 3.79 8.40
N TRP A 92 -16.42 3.27 9.27
CA TRP A 92 -16.76 2.27 10.28
C TRP A 92 -16.49 2.85 11.66
N THR A 93 -17.48 2.79 12.56
CA THR A 93 -17.38 3.36 13.91
C THR A 93 -17.75 2.30 14.94
N LYS A 94 -16.76 1.90 15.74
CA LYS A 94 -16.93 0.96 16.84
C LYS A 94 -17.95 1.50 17.86
N ALA A 95 -18.73 0.63 18.49
CA ALA A 95 -19.57 1.08 19.60
C ALA A 95 -18.69 1.54 20.78
N ALA A 96 -19.08 2.62 21.47
CA ALA A 96 -18.27 3.18 22.55
C ALA A 96 -17.93 2.18 23.67
N GLY A 97 -18.82 1.23 23.95
CA GLY A 97 -18.61 0.16 24.93
C GLY A 97 -17.60 -0.91 24.50
N ASP A 98 -17.27 -1.00 23.21
CA ASP A 98 -16.34 -1.98 22.67
C ASP A 98 -14.90 -1.46 22.57
N VAL A 99 -14.68 -0.17 22.86
CA VAL A 99 -13.35 0.47 22.88
C VAL A 99 -12.48 -0.22 23.92
N LYS A 100 -11.30 -0.68 23.48
CA LYS A 100 -10.34 -1.38 24.34
C LYS A 100 -9.57 -0.40 25.23
N ALA A 101 -9.05 -0.93 26.33
CA ALA A 101 -8.21 -0.16 27.25
C ALA A 101 -6.88 0.30 26.64
N ALA A 102 -6.40 -0.41 25.61
CA ALA A 102 -5.15 -0.15 24.91
C ALA A 102 -5.23 -0.67 23.46
N ASP A 103 -4.28 -0.26 22.62
CA ASP A 103 -4.08 -0.63 21.20
C ASP A 103 -3.60 -2.07 20.97
N SER A 104 -4.30 -3.01 21.58
CA SER A 104 -3.93 -4.43 21.65
C SER A 104 -4.42 -5.28 20.47
N HIS A 105 -5.15 -4.69 19.52
CA HIS A 105 -5.88 -5.41 18.49
C HIS A 105 -5.55 -4.90 17.10
N TYR A 106 -5.58 -5.86 16.17
CA TYR A 106 -5.49 -5.65 14.74
C TYR A 106 -6.89 -5.65 14.11
N TYR A 107 -7.14 -4.75 13.16
CA TYR A 107 -8.46 -4.59 12.56
C TYR A 107 -8.43 -4.60 11.04
N HIS A 108 -9.51 -5.13 10.44
CA HIS A 108 -9.74 -5.19 9.00
C HIS A 108 -11.02 -4.48 8.61
N PHE A 109 -11.01 -3.80 7.47
CA PHE A 109 -12.17 -3.11 6.89
C PHE A 109 -12.23 -3.40 5.38
N GLY A 110 -13.23 -4.17 4.97
CA GLY A 110 -13.36 -4.63 3.59
C GLY A 110 -14.27 -3.76 2.74
N LEU A 111 -13.93 -3.57 1.46
CA LEU A 111 -14.86 -3.09 0.44
C LEU A 111 -14.62 -3.80 -0.90
N ARG A 112 -15.70 -4.00 -1.65
CA ARG A 112 -15.63 -4.36 -3.07
C ARG A 112 -15.81 -3.12 -3.92
N ALA A 113 -14.93 -2.89 -4.89
CA ALA A 113 -15.04 -1.77 -5.82
C ALA A 113 -14.48 -2.11 -7.20
N LYS A 114 -14.85 -1.34 -8.21
CA LYS A 114 -14.21 -1.36 -9.52
C LYS A 114 -13.07 -0.34 -9.53
N LEU A 115 -11.86 -0.82 -9.85
CA LEU A 115 -10.66 0.01 -9.93
C LEU A 115 -10.62 0.82 -11.23
N PRO A 116 -9.91 1.96 -11.27
CA PRO A 116 -9.68 2.72 -12.49
C PRO A 116 -9.02 1.88 -13.57
N SER A 117 -9.35 2.15 -14.84
CA SER A 117 -8.71 1.51 -15.99
C SER A 117 -7.37 2.19 -16.35
N ARG A 118 -6.47 2.34 -15.37
CA ARG A 118 -5.16 2.99 -15.52
C ARG A 118 -4.04 2.07 -15.02
N PRO A 119 -3.57 1.10 -15.81
CA PRO A 119 -2.51 0.19 -15.36
C PRO A 119 -1.20 0.94 -15.12
N PHE A 120 -0.31 0.35 -14.31
CA PHE A 120 0.99 0.91 -13.92
C PHE A 120 0.91 2.23 -13.13
N THR A 121 -0.25 2.50 -12.51
CA THR A 121 -0.44 3.67 -11.64
C THR A 121 -0.80 3.24 -10.22
N PRO A 122 -0.33 3.98 -9.19
CA PRO A 122 -0.86 3.83 -7.85
C PRO A 122 -2.26 4.46 -7.74
N VAL A 123 -3.12 3.82 -6.96
CA VAL A 123 -4.39 4.40 -6.48
C VAL A 123 -4.30 4.50 -4.97
N PHE A 124 -4.21 5.73 -4.47
CA PHE A 124 -4.15 6.04 -3.05
C PHE A 124 -5.55 6.18 -2.47
N PHE A 125 -5.80 5.62 -1.29
CA PHE A 125 -7.04 5.68 -0.52
C PHE A 125 -6.81 6.45 0.77
N PRO A 126 -6.86 7.80 0.75
CA PRO A 126 -6.64 8.60 1.93
C PRO A 126 -7.55 8.16 3.08
N THR A 127 -6.97 7.90 4.24
CA THR A 127 -7.69 7.29 5.36
C THR A 127 -7.51 8.11 6.63
N GLU A 128 -8.57 8.29 7.41
CA GLU A 128 -8.54 8.88 8.74
C GLU A 128 -8.77 7.78 9.77
N GLN A 129 -7.86 7.70 10.73
CA GLN A 129 -7.97 6.80 11.88
C GLN A 129 -8.20 7.64 13.11
N THR A 130 -9.39 7.51 13.70
CA THR A 130 -9.68 8.08 15.02
C THR A 130 -9.48 7.01 16.08
N CYS A 131 -8.64 7.31 17.05
CA CYS A 131 -8.44 6.50 18.24
C CYS A 131 -9.12 7.12 19.45
N ARG A 132 -9.51 6.30 20.41
CA ARG A 132 -10.24 6.74 21.59
C ARG A 132 -9.74 6.04 22.84
N THR A 133 -9.48 6.83 23.88
CA THR A 133 -9.16 6.30 25.21
C THR A 133 -10.43 5.82 25.93
N PRO A 134 -10.32 4.99 26.98
CA PRO A 134 -11.47 4.59 27.80
C PRO A 134 -12.21 5.78 28.46
N ALA A 135 -11.49 6.88 28.71
CA ALA A 135 -12.06 8.13 29.21
C ALA A 135 -12.85 8.90 28.13
N GLY A 136 -12.88 8.41 26.90
CA GLY A 136 -13.63 8.97 25.79
C GLY A 136 -12.90 10.05 25.00
N VAL A 137 -11.63 10.35 25.31
CA VAL A 137 -10.80 11.32 24.58
C VAL A 137 -10.43 10.74 23.21
N GLU A 138 -10.73 11.46 22.13
CA GLU A 138 -10.43 11.08 20.75
C GLU A 138 -9.21 11.82 20.20
N THR A 139 -8.37 11.11 19.44
CA THR A 139 -7.30 11.65 18.60
C THR A 139 -7.48 11.14 17.18
N THR A 140 -7.10 11.90 16.16
CA THR A 140 -7.22 11.48 14.76
C THR A 140 -5.90 11.66 14.03
N VAL A 141 -5.49 10.60 13.32
CA VAL A 141 -4.34 10.58 12.42
C VAL A 141 -4.84 10.49 10.99
N GLY A 142 -4.30 11.33 10.10
CA GLY A 142 -4.59 11.32 8.67
C GLY A 142 -3.49 10.62 7.90
N TRP A 143 -3.82 9.49 7.29
CA TRP A 143 -2.97 8.74 6.36
C TRP A 143 -3.24 9.24 4.94
N THR A 144 -2.60 10.35 4.57
CA THR A 144 -2.87 11.07 3.32
C THR A 144 -1.64 11.35 2.47
N GLY A 145 -0.46 10.99 2.93
CA GLY A 145 0.79 11.20 2.20
C GLY A 145 0.82 10.37 0.92
N THR A 146 1.04 11.02 -0.22
CA THR A 146 1.20 10.34 -1.53
C THR A 146 2.64 10.43 -2.06
N ALA A 147 3.52 11.11 -1.33
CA ALA A 147 4.92 11.23 -1.68
C ALA A 147 5.68 9.93 -1.35
N GLY A 148 6.69 9.58 -2.14
CA GLY A 148 7.57 8.44 -1.83
C GLY A 148 7.10 7.05 -2.28
N GLU A 149 5.89 6.88 -2.85
CA GLU A 149 5.47 5.56 -3.38
C GLU A 149 5.85 5.33 -4.85
N HIS A 150 6.41 6.32 -5.54
CA HIS A 150 7.16 6.07 -6.78
C HIS A 150 8.57 5.54 -6.52
N SER A 151 8.99 5.48 -5.26
CA SER A 151 10.23 4.85 -4.83
C SER A 151 9.91 3.39 -4.48
N HIS A 152 10.06 2.53 -5.48
CA HIS A 152 10.53 1.16 -5.23
C HIS A 152 12.06 1.14 -5.05
N ASP A 153 12.62 2.33 -4.79
CA ASP A 153 14.03 2.58 -4.68
C ASP A 153 14.52 2.05 -3.34
N GLY A 154 15.40 1.07 -3.40
CA GLY A 154 16.52 1.01 -2.47
C GLY A 154 17.54 2.14 -2.68
N ASP A 155 17.21 3.17 -3.47
CA ASP A 155 18.05 4.35 -3.71
C ASP A 155 17.76 5.42 -2.64
N ALA A 156 18.83 5.76 -1.93
CA ALA A 156 18.82 6.56 -0.73
C ALA A 156 18.65 8.05 -1.07
N GLY A 157 17.41 8.57 -1.08
CA GLY A 157 17.23 10.01 -1.29
C GLY A 157 15.85 10.59 -1.00
N THR A 158 14.77 9.84 -1.16
CA THR A 158 13.41 10.33 -0.87
C THR A 158 12.98 9.79 0.48
N ALA A 159 12.79 10.68 1.46
CA ALA A 159 12.22 10.26 2.75
C ALA A 159 10.84 9.63 2.51
N PRO A 160 10.50 8.52 3.20
CA PRO A 160 9.13 8.00 3.19
C PRO A 160 8.14 9.14 3.48
N ALA A 161 7.00 9.17 2.80
CA ALA A 161 5.96 10.13 3.19
C ALA A 161 5.69 9.99 4.69
N GLU A 162 5.52 11.13 5.35
CA GLU A 162 4.91 11.14 6.67
C GLU A 162 3.44 10.72 6.50
N ASN A 163 3.02 9.69 7.24
CA ASN A 163 1.65 9.14 7.20
C ASN A 163 1.15 8.81 5.77
N PRO A 164 1.80 7.87 5.04
CA PRO A 164 1.39 7.46 3.70
C PRO A 164 -0.06 7.00 3.67
N ALA A 165 -0.78 7.40 2.63
CA ALA A 165 -2.09 6.87 2.33
C ALA A 165 -1.97 5.41 1.88
N PRO A 166 -2.83 4.50 2.35
CA PRO A 166 -2.92 3.15 1.79
C PRO A 166 -3.07 3.19 0.27
N SER A 167 -2.32 2.40 -0.48
CA SER A 167 -2.41 2.39 -1.93
C SER A 167 -2.43 1.00 -2.56
N LEU A 168 -2.95 0.93 -3.78
CA LEU A 168 -2.86 -0.23 -4.66
C LEU A 168 -2.14 0.17 -5.95
N TYR A 169 -1.08 -0.55 -6.32
CA TYR A 169 -0.44 -0.40 -7.63
C TYR A 169 -1.19 -1.22 -8.69
N LEU A 170 -1.87 -0.55 -9.63
CA LEU A 170 -2.73 -1.22 -10.59
C LEU A 170 -1.93 -1.98 -11.64
N LEU A 171 -2.23 -3.27 -11.80
CA LEU A 171 -1.61 -4.11 -12.83
C LEU A 171 -2.46 -4.10 -14.11
N PRO A 172 -1.87 -4.31 -15.30
CA PRO A 172 -2.66 -4.51 -16.52
C PRO A 172 -3.54 -5.76 -16.38
N ALA A 173 -4.62 -5.83 -17.16
CA ALA A 173 -5.37 -7.06 -17.36
C ALA A 173 -4.49 -8.08 -18.10
N ARG A 174 -4.56 -9.36 -17.71
CA ARG A 174 -3.64 -10.42 -18.18
C ARG A 174 -4.43 -11.63 -18.65
N LEU A 175 -4.00 -12.22 -19.77
CA LEU A 175 -4.47 -13.51 -20.27
C LEU A 175 -3.31 -14.52 -20.29
N PRO A 176 -3.57 -15.83 -20.21
CA PRO A 176 -2.52 -16.83 -20.42
C PRO A 176 -1.84 -16.67 -21.79
N GLY A 177 -0.51 -16.70 -21.83
CA GLY A 177 0.25 -16.52 -23.06
C GLY A 177 0.70 -15.07 -23.31
N TRP A 178 0.83 -14.71 -24.59
CA TRP A 178 1.36 -13.40 -25.00
C TRP A 178 0.30 -12.30 -24.89
N ASN A 179 0.65 -11.25 -24.15
CA ASN A 179 -0.12 -10.03 -24.02
C ASN A 179 0.73 -8.86 -24.53
N GLN A 180 0.11 -7.89 -25.17
CA GLN A 180 0.76 -6.65 -25.58
C GLN A 180 0.19 -5.50 -24.77
N TYR A 181 1.07 -4.65 -24.23
CA TYR A 181 0.69 -3.43 -23.52
C TYR A 181 1.46 -2.24 -24.08
N THR A 182 0.80 -1.08 -24.11
CA THR A 182 1.47 0.21 -24.19
C THR A 182 1.54 0.76 -22.78
N VAL A 183 2.75 0.97 -22.26
CA VAL A 183 2.94 1.48 -20.91
C VAL A 183 2.81 3.00 -20.94
N GLU A 184 1.86 3.56 -20.20
CA GLU A 184 1.57 5.00 -20.19
C GLU A 184 2.38 5.77 -19.14
N GLU A 185 2.86 5.07 -18.11
CA GLU A 185 3.65 5.63 -17.02
C GLU A 185 5.07 5.07 -17.01
N HIS A 186 5.97 5.75 -16.32
CA HIS A 186 7.31 5.20 -16.11
C HIS A 186 7.26 4.04 -15.11
N VAL A 187 7.80 2.88 -15.49
CA VAL A 187 7.91 1.68 -14.64
C VAL A 187 9.37 1.40 -14.37
N HIS A 188 9.85 1.79 -13.20
CA HIS A 188 11.22 1.51 -12.75
C HIS A 188 11.31 0.14 -12.04
N ASP A 189 10.31 -0.24 -11.24
CA ASP A 189 10.27 -1.55 -10.59
C ASP A 189 9.64 -2.62 -11.48
N LEU A 190 10.48 -3.46 -12.06
CA LEU A 190 10.03 -4.56 -12.90
C LEU A 190 9.47 -5.76 -12.10
N THR A 191 9.51 -5.75 -10.76
CA THR A 191 8.86 -6.79 -9.95
C THR A 191 7.34 -6.77 -10.05
N VAL A 192 6.75 -5.73 -10.64
CA VAL A 192 5.34 -5.70 -11.07
C VAL A 192 5.01 -6.81 -12.09
N PHE A 193 6.04 -7.39 -12.73
CA PHE A 193 5.99 -8.54 -13.61
C PHE A 193 6.55 -9.83 -12.98
N LYS A 194 6.59 -9.94 -11.64
CA LYS A 194 7.16 -11.11 -10.94
C LYS A 194 6.51 -12.45 -11.27
N ASP A 195 5.27 -12.42 -11.75
CA ASP A 195 4.49 -13.56 -12.18
C ASP A 195 4.51 -13.77 -13.71
N ALA A 196 5.23 -12.94 -14.46
CA ALA A 196 5.47 -13.15 -15.88
C ALA A 196 6.64 -14.12 -16.11
N LEU A 197 6.55 -14.90 -17.19
CA LEU A 197 7.64 -15.72 -17.70
C LEU A 197 8.75 -14.88 -18.34
N ILE A 198 8.36 -13.83 -19.08
CA ILE A 198 9.29 -12.87 -19.72
C ILE A 198 8.53 -11.59 -20.12
N VAL A 199 9.21 -10.46 -20.01
CA VAL A 199 8.83 -9.15 -20.57
C VAL A 199 9.82 -8.83 -21.69
N TRP A 200 9.31 -8.39 -22.84
CA TRP A 200 10.12 -8.13 -24.02
C TRP A 200 9.75 -6.80 -24.67
N SER A 201 10.75 -6.00 -25.05
CA SER A 201 10.61 -4.73 -25.75
C SER A 201 11.81 -4.50 -26.68
N GLY A 202 11.61 -4.57 -28.00
CA GLY A 202 12.69 -4.40 -28.97
C GLY A 202 13.85 -5.38 -28.74
N ALA A 203 15.05 -4.84 -28.48
CA ALA A 203 16.25 -5.63 -28.16
C ALA A 203 16.48 -5.81 -26.65
N GLN A 204 15.45 -5.55 -25.82
CA GLN A 204 15.54 -5.64 -24.37
C GLN A 204 14.54 -6.66 -23.80
N ALA A 205 14.96 -7.43 -22.79
CA ALA A 205 14.06 -8.34 -22.09
C ALA A 205 14.35 -8.41 -20.59
N TYR A 206 13.32 -8.76 -19.83
CA TYR A 206 13.39 -8.96 -18.38
C TYR A 206 12.66 -10.25 -18.00
N SER A 207 13.19 -10.96 -17.02
CA SER A 207 12.47 -12.02 -16.33
C SER A 207 12.77 -11.97 -14.84
N PHE A 208 11.72 -12.06 -14.02
CA PHE A 208 11.88 -12.22 -12.57
C PHE A 208 12.46 -13.60 -12.21
N ASN A 209 12.30 -14.61 -13.07
CA ASN A 209 12.97 -15.89 -12.92
C ASN A 209 14.48 -15.76 -13.23
N PRO A 210 15.39 -16.01 -12.27
CA PRO A 210 16.83 -15.83 -12.47
C PRO A 210 17.43 -16.72 -13.55
N ALA A 211 16.87 -17.90 -13.79
CA ALA A 211 17.37 -18.81 -14.82
C ALA A 211 17.10 -18.25 -16.23
N THR A 212 15.89 -17.75 -16.46
CA THR A 212 15.54 -17.07 -17.72
C THR A 212 16.30 -15.76 -17.88
N GLN A 213 16.49 -15.00 -16.79
CA GLN A 213 17.28 -13.77 -16.81
C GLN A 213 18.73 -14.03 -17.24
N ALA A 214 19.37 -15.08 -16.71
CA ALA A 214 20.71 -15.48 -17.12
C ALA A 214 20.82 -15.95 -18.59
N LEU A 215 19.71 -16.42 -19.19
CA LEU A 215 19.65 -16.71 -20.61
C LEU A 215 19.56 -15.42 -21.44
N ILE A 216 18.72 -14.46 -21.03
CA ILE A 216 18.62 -13.13 -21.68
C ILE A 216 19.98 -12.45 -21.74
N GLU A 217 20.75 -12.48 -20.63
CA GLU A 217 22.07 -11.85 -20.54
C GLU A 217 23.14 -12.48 -21.45
N LYS A 218 22.93 -13.72 -21.89
CA LYS A 218 23.85 -14.44 -22.79
C LYS A 218 23.42 -14.40 -24.25
N GLU A 219 22.18 -13.98 -24.53
CA GLU A 219 21.61 -14.01 -25.87
C GLU A 219 22.23 -12.89 -26.74
N PRO A 220 22.89 -13.22 -27.87
CA PRO A 220 23.49 -12.22 -28.74
C PRO A 220 22.48 -11.19 -29.25
N GLY A 221 22.80 -9.90 -29.07
CA GLY A 221 21.93 -8.80 -29.52
C GLY A 221 20.80 -8.45 -28.56
N MET A 222 20.67 -9.14 -27.42
CA MET A 222 19.73 -8.79 -26.35
C MET A 222 20.42 -8.01 -25.23
N GLN A 223 19.66 -7.15 -24.55
CA GLN A 223 20.06 -6.42 -23.35
C GLN A 223 19.04 -6.62 -22.23
N PRO A 224 19.45 -6.56 -20.95
CA PRO A 224 18.49 -6.54 -19.85
C PRO A 224 17.61 -5.28 -19.92
N LEU A 225 16.29 -5.48 -19.90
CA LEU A 225 15.33 -4.42 -19.63
C LEU A 225 15.39 -4.10 -18.13
N LYS A 226 15.62 -2.82 -17.79
CA LYS A 226 15.78 -2.36 -16.41
C LYS A 226 14.66 -1.44 -15.94
N GLU A 227 14.07 -0.72 -16.87
CA GLU A 227 12.98 0.22 -16.67
C GLU A 227 12.18 0.33 -17.97
N ILE A 228 10.96 0.87 -17.90
CA ILE A 228 10.10 1.08 -19.06
C ILE A 228 9.63 2.53 -19.05
N HIS A 229 9.83 3.25 -20.15
CA HIS A 229 9.38 4.64 -20.29
C HIS A 229 7.96 4.73 -20.86
N PRO A 230 7.22 5.81 -20.57
CA PRO A 230 5.93 6.10 -21.18
C PRO A 230 5.96 5.96 -22.72
N GLY A 231 4.90 5.38 -23.29
CA GLY A 231 4.75 5.12 -24.72
C GLY A 231 5.42 3.83 -25.22
N THR A 232 6.16 3.11 -24.36
CA THR A 232 6.82 1.86 -24.75
C THR A 232 5.81 0.73 -24.95
N VAL A 233 5.89 0.04 -26.09
CA VAL A 233 5.15 -1.20 -26.32
C VAL A 233 5.95 -2.36 -25.77
N ILE A 234 5.35 -3.12 -24.85
CA ILE A 234 5.93 -4.34 -24.29
C ILE A 234 5.09 -5.56 -24.64
N TRP A 235 5.75 -6.69 -24.81
CA TRP A 235 5.15 -8.01 -24.90
C TRP A 235 5.45 -8.77 -23.61
N VAL A 236 4.41 -9.26 -22.95
CA VAL A 236 4.53 -9.98 -21.70
C VAL A 236 3.92 -11.35 -21.85
N LYS A 237 4.69 -12.39 -21.50
CA LYS A 237 4.20 -13.76 -21.46
C LYS A 237 3.89 -14.13 -20.01
N TYR A 238 2.63 -14.42 -19.71
CA TYR A 238 2.20 -15.02 -18.44
C TYR A 238 1.97 -16.52 -18.61
#